data_AF-G3LRG5-F1
#
_entry.id   AF-G3LRG5-F1
#
_cell.length_a   1.000
_cell.length_b   1.000
_cell.length_c   1.000
_cell.angle_alpha   90.00
_cell.angle_beta   90.00
_cell.angle_gamma   90.00
#
_symmetry.space_group_name_H-M   'P 1'
#
loop_
_entity.id
_entity.type
_entity.pdbx_description
1 polymer ?
#
loop_
_entity_poly.entity_id
_entity_poly.type
_entity_poly.pdbx_seq_one_letter_code
_entity_poly.pdbx_strand_id
1 'polypeptide(L)'
;RLIVRSSANVEDLAGMSAAGLYESIPNVSPSDPLVFSDSVCQVWASLYTRRAVLSRRAAGVTQKEASMAVLVQEMLSPDLSFVLHTVSPADPDSNLVEAEIAPGLGETLASGTRGTPWRLASGKLDGIVQTLAFANFSEELFVSGTGPADGKYVRLTVDYSKKRLTVDSVFRQQLGQRLGSVGFFLE
;
A
#
# COMPACT_ATOMS: atom_id res chain seq x y z
N ARG A 1 7.42 9.32 13.62
CA ARG A 1 6.59 8.12 13.94
C ARG A 1 7.13 6.96 13.12
N LEU A 2 6.99 5.73 13.59
CA LEU A 2 7.44 4.55 12.88
C LEU A 2 6.26 3.73 12.35
N ILE A 3 6.56 2.86 11.40
CA ILE A 3 5.70 1.76 10.97
C ILE A 3 6.49 0.46 11.08
N VAL A 4 5.85 -0.56 11.62
CA VAL A 4 6.40 -1.90 11.83
C VAL A 4 5.74 -2.83 10.82
N ARG A 5 6.52 -3.40 9.90
CA ARG A 5 6.04 -4.17 8.74
C ARG A 5 6.51 -5.62 8.82
N SER A 6 5.65 -6.51 8.34
CA SER A 6 5.99 -7.90 8.07
C SER A 6 6.95 -8.00 6.87
N SER A 7 7.85 -8.98 6.93
CA SER A 7 8.70 -9.41 5.83
C SER A 7 9.04 -10.89 6.03
N ALA A 8 8.08 -11.75 5.76
CA ALA A 8 8.26 -13.19 5.86
C ALA A 8 8.92 -13.79 4.61
N ASN A 9 9.75 -14.81 4.81
CA ASN A 9 10.46 -15.52 3.73
C ASN A 9 9.54 -16.34 2.79
N VAL A 10 8.23 -16.32 3.03
CA VAL A 10 7.19 -17.11 2.36
C VAL A 10 6.07 -16.21 1.81
N GLU A 11 6.37 -14.93 1.57
CA GLU A 11 5.43 -13.95 1.01
C GLU A 11 5.34 -14.05 -0.53
N ASP A 12 6.45 -14.30 -1.22
CA ASP A 12 6.54 -14.19 -2.69
C ASP A 12 6.64 -15.55 -3.41
N LEU A 13 5.94 -16.56 -2.89
CA LEU A 13 5.96 -17.90 -3.50
C LEU A 13 5.08 -17.96 -4.76
N ALA A 14 5.56 -18.70 -5.76
CA ALA A 14 4.82 -18.89 -7.01
C ALA A 14 3.40 -19.43 -6.74
N GLY A 15 2.38 -18.72 -7.22
CA GLY A 15 0.98 -19.07 -7.01
C GLY A 15 0.37 -18.59 -5.69
N MET A 16 1.09 -17.80 -4.90
CA MET A 16 0.61 -17.20 -3.65
C MET A 16 0.66 -15.67 -3.75
N SER A 17 -0.43 -15.00 -3.42
CA SER A 17 -0.44 -13.56 -3.18
C SER A 17 -0.40 -13.31 -1.68
N ALA A 18 0.70 -12.75 -1.19
CA ALA A 18 0.82 -12.33 0.21
C ALA A 18 0.33 -10.91 0.48
N ALA A 19 -0.19 -10.20 -0.54
CA ALA A 19 -0.76 -8.87 -0.37
C ALA A 19 -1.85 -8.89 0.72
N GLY A 20 -1.59 -8.15 1.81
CA GLY A 20 -2.48 -8.07 2.97
C GLY A 20 -2.65 -9.39 3.74
N LEU A 21 -1.69 -10.32 3.64
CA LEU A 21 -1.72 -11.59 4.37
C LEU A 21 -1.24 -11.46 5.82
N TYR A 22 -0.23 -10.61 6.04
CA TYR A 22 0.41 -10.36 7.32
C TYR A 22 0.16 -8.91 7.76
N GLU A 23 0.38 -8.65 9.05
CA GLU A 23 0.09 -7.34 9.63
C GLU A 23 1.20 -6.33 9.36
N SER A 24 0.81 -5.06 9.25
CA SER A 24 1.70 -3.90 9.32
C SER A 24 1.06 -2.89 10.26
N ILE A 25 1.80 -2.47 11.29
CA ILE A 25 1.31 -1.60 12.35
C ILE A 25 1.88 -0.19 12.13
N PRO A 26 1.06 0.77 11.65
CA PRO A 26 1.50 2.15 11.50
C PRO A 26 1.52 2.86 12.85
N ASN A 27 1.95 4.12 12.85
CA ASN A 27 1.77 5.03 13.98
C ASN A 27 2.42 4.56 15.29
N VAL A 28 3.59 3.93 15.20
CA VAL A 28 4.30 3.42 16.37
C VAL A 28 5.25 4.48 16.91
N SER A 29 5.18 4.73 18.21
CA SER A 29 6.12 5.63 18.89
C SER A 29 7.48 4.93 19.07
N PRO A 30 8.61 5.55 18.65
CA PRO A 30 9.94 5.01 18.95
C PRO A 30 10.31 5.14 20.43
N SER A 31 9.66 6.05 21.16
CA SER A 31 9.99 6.36 22.56
C SER A 31 9.08 5.66 23.57
N ASP A 32 8.08 4.89 23.11
CA ASP A 32 7.21 4.10 23.96
C ASP A 32 7.55 2.61 23.78
N PRO A 33 8.33 2.00 24.71
CA PRO A 33 8.76 0.62 24.59
C PRO A 33 7.60 -0.39 24.59
N LEU A 34 6.50 -0.08 25.27
CA LEU A 34 5.34 -0.98 25.34
C LEU A 34 4.65 -1.01 23.98
N VAL A 35 4.30 0.14 23.42
CA VAL A 35 3.68 0.22 22.09
C VAL A 35 4.60 -0.38 21.02
N PHE A 36 5.90 -0.09 21.08
CA PHE A 36 6.86 -0.63 20.13
C PHE A 36 6.97 -2.16 20.20
N SER A 37 7.16 -2.72 21.40
CA SER A 37 7.29 -4.18 21.57
C SER A 37 5.99 -4.91 21.24
N ASP A 38 4.83 -4.36 21.63
CA ASP A 38 3.52 -4.91 21.26
C ASP A 38 3.31 -4.93 19.74
N SER A 39 3.74 -3.88 19.04
CA SER A 39 3.64 -3.79 17.58
C SER A 39 4.52 -4.84 16.89
N VAL A 40 5.76 -5.03 17.36
CA VAL A 40 6.67 -6.07 16.85
C VAL A 40 6.10 -7.46 17.10
N CYS A 41 5.59 -7.73 18.32
CA CYS A 41 4.97 -8.99 18.67
C CYS A 41 3.73 -9.28 17.82
N GLN A 42 2.88 -8.28 17.55
CA GLN A 42 1.71 -8.44 16.68
C GLN A 42 2.09 -8.77 15.24
N VAL A 43 3.06 -8.04 14.66
CA VAL A 43 3.57 -8.35 13.31
C VAL A 43 4.15 -9.76 13.27
N TRP A 44 4.91 -10.16 14.28
CA TRP A 44 5.47 -11.50 14.33
C TRP A 44 4.39 -12.58 14.46
N ALA A 45 3.42 -12.38 15.36
CA ALA A 45 2.29 -13.28 15.56
C ALA A 45 1.39 -13.38 14.32
N SER A 46 1.37 -12.36 13.46
CA SER A 46 0.58 -12.36 12.23
C SER A 46 0.93 -13.53 11.31
N LEU A 47 2.17 -14.05 11.41
CA LEU A 47 2.61 -15.25 10.72
C LEU A 47 1.65 -16.42 10.98
N TYR A 48 1.06 -16.52 12.17
CA TYR A 48 0.25 -17.65 12.64
C TYR A 48 -1.26 -17.40 12.61
N THR A 49 -1.72 -16.31 11.97
CA THR A 49 -3.16 -16.08 11.80
C THR A 49 -3.79 -17.20 10.98
N ARG A 50 -5.09 -17.45 11.18
CA ARG A 50 -5.83 -18.46 10.42
C ARG A 50 -5.68 -18.29 8.91
N ARG A 51 -5.75 -17.04 8.41
CA ARG A 51 -5.61 -16.73 6.98
C ARG A 51 -4.21 -17.08 6.47
N ALA A 52 -3.17 -16.69 7.21
CA ALA A 52 -1.79 -16.96 6.84
C ALA A 52 -1.47 -18.46 6.83
N VAL A 53 -1.91 -19.19 7.87
CA VAL A 53 -1.76 -20.64 7.99
C VAL A 53 -2.44 -21.38 6.84
N LEU A 54 -3.69 -21.02 6.52
CA LEU A 54 -4.44 -21.66 5.43
C LEU A 54 -3.86 -21.35 4.05
N SER A 55 -3.41 -20.11 3.82
CA SER A 55 -2.80 -19.71 2.55
C SER A 55 -1.50 -20.47 2.29
N ARG A 56 -0.63 -20.56 3.30
CA ARG A 56 0.60 -21.36 3.22
C ARG A 56 0.32 -22.85 3.02
N ARG A 57 -0.68 -23.40 3.72
CA ARG A 57 -1.09 -24.80 3.53
C ARG A 57 -1.57 -25.07 2.10
N ALA A 58 -2.32 -24.14 1.50
CA ALA A 58 -2.76 -24.25 0.11
C ALA A 58 -1.58 -24.19 -0.88
N ALA A 59 -0.54 -23.42 -0.55
CA ALA A 59 0.71 -23.36 -1.31
C ALA A 59 1.70 -24.51 -1.01
N GLY A 60 1.33 -25.48 -0.16
CA GLY A 60 2.20 -26.61 0.20
C GLY A 60 3.35 -26.26 1.15
N VAL A 61 3.34 -25.07 1.76
CA VAL A 61 4.39 -24.59 2.67
C VAL A 61 4.08 -25.04 4.09
N THR A 62 5.04 -25.70 4.74
CA THR A 62 4.88 -26.13 6.13
C THR A 62 5.12 -24.97 7.09
N GLN A 63 4.58 -25.08 8.31
CA GLN A 63 4.81 -24.05 9.32
C GLN A 63 6.27 -23.91 9.75
N LYS A 64 7.06 -24.98 9.64
CA LYS A 64 8.48 -24.97 10.05
C LYS A 64 9.37 -24.18 9.10
N GLU A 65 8.94 -24.00 7.86
CA GLU A 65 9.69 -23.27 6.83
C GLU A 65 9.39 -21.76 6.85
N ALA A 66 8.31 -21.36 7.52
CA ALA A 66 7.86 -19.98 7.61
C ALA A 66 8.61 -19.25 8.75
N SER A 67 9.31 -18.16 8.40
CA SER A 67 10.02 -17.28 9.30
C SER A 67 9.62 -15.83 9.02
N MET A 68 9.44 -15.04 10.07
CA MET A 68 9.10 -13.62 9.95
C MET A 68 10.30 -12.75 10.32
N ALA A 69 10.73 -11.88 9.40
CA ALA A 69 11.50 -10.70 9.76
C ALA A 69 10.55 -9.52 9.99
N VAL A 70 10.98 -8.56 10.80
CA VAL A 70 10.19 -7.36 11.12
C VAL A 70 10.98 -6.12 10.68
N LEU A 71 10.41 -5.38 9.73
CA LEU A 71 10.99 -4.14 9.22
C LEU A 71 10.42 -2.95 9.99
N VAL A 72 11.30 -2.05 10.43
CA VAL A 72 10.92 -0.83 11.15
C VAL A 72 11.38 0.36 10.33
N GLN A 73 10.44 1.22 9.94
CA GLN A 73 10.70 2.33 9.03
C GLN A 73 10.09 3.61 9.56
N GLU A 74 10.68 4.75 9.20
CA GLU A 74 10.02 6.04 9.40
C GLU A 74 8.72 6.08 8.60
N MET A 75 7.66 6.53 9.25
CA MET A 75 6.33 6.61 8.66
C MET A 75 6.06 8.00 8.09
N LEU A 76 5.50 8.03 6.88
CA LEU A 76 4.93 9.23 6.28
C LEU A 76 3.43 9.31 6.58
N SER A 77 2.91 10.54 6.67
CA SER A 77 1.46 10.83 6.69
C SER A 77 1.05 11.45 5.34
N PRO A 78 0.95 10.66 4.26
CA PRO A 78 0.63 11.17 2.94
C PRO A 78 -0.84 11.56 2.77
N ASP A 79 -1.10 12.54 1.89
CA ASP A 79 -2.44 12.82 1.36
C ASP A 79 -2.88 11.79 0.30
N LEU A 80 -1.90 11.25 -0.43
CA LEU A 80 -2.08 10.25 -1.49
C LEU A 80 -1.00 9.18 -1.38
N SER A 81 -1.39 7.94 -1.61
CA SER A 81 -0.51 6.78 -1.72
C SER A 81 -0.74 6.08 -3.04
N PHE A 82 0.24 5.33 -3.53
CA PHE A 82 0.12 4.66 -4.82
C PHE A 82 0.92 3.36 -4.88
N VAL A 83 0.49 2.49 -5.79
CA VAL A 83 1.25 1.36 -6.34
C VAL A 83 1.55 1.69 -7.80
N LEU A 84 2.80 1.45 -8.22
CA LEU A 84 3.27 1.75 -9.56
C LEU A 84 3.68 0.47 -10.27
N HIS A 85 3.16 0.26 -11.47
CA HIS A 85 3.52 -0.83 -12.37
C HIS A 85 4.28 -0.23 -13.56
N THR A 86 5.55 -0.57 -13.70
CA THR A 86 6.36 -0.17 -14.88
C THR A 86 6.02 -0.99 -16.13
N VAL A 87 5.36 -2.14 -15.95
CA VAL A 87 4.69 -2.91 -16.99
C VAL A 87 3.35 -3.37 -16.40
N SER A 88 2.24 -3.09 -17.07
CA SER A 88 0.93 -3.45 -16.54
C SER A 88 0.72 -4.98 -16.58
N PRO A 89 0.13 -5.59 -15.53
CA PRO A 89 -0.28 -6.99 -15.60
C PRO A 89 -1.48 -7.20 -16.54
N ALA A 90 -2.20 -6.14 -16.93
CA ALA A 90 -3.35 -6.20 -17.81
C ALA A 90 -3.02 -5.79 -19.26
N ASP A 91 -2.08 -4.87 -19.45
CA ASP A 91 -1.59 -4.41 -20.75
C ASP A 91 -0.05 -4.61 -20.85
N PRO A 92 0.44 -5.48 -21.75
CA PRO A 92 1.87 -5.73 -21.88
C PRO A 92 2.65 -4.60 -22.57
N ASP A 93 2.05 -3.45 -22.88
CA ASP A 93 2.79 -2.30 -23.41
C ASP A 93 3.80 -1.77 -22.37
N SER A 94 5.06 -2.13 -22.57
CA SER A 94 6.18 -1.71 -21.73
C SER A 94 6.53 -0.23 -21.89
N ASN A 95 5.85 0.53 -22.76
CA ASN A 95 6.04 1.99 -22.85
C ASN A 95 5.18 2.77 -21.87
N LEU A 96 4.25 2.09 -21.17
CA LEU A 96 3.33 2.70 -20.22
C LEU A 96 3.74 2.38 -18.78
N VAL A 97 3.54 3.37 -17.92
CA VAL A 97 3.53 3.18 -16.46
C VAL A 97 2.09 3.31 -16.00
N GLU A 98 1.60 2.33 -15.27
CA GLU A 98 0.28 2.38 -14.65
C GLU A 98 0.40 2.62 -13.14
N ALA A 99 -0.38 3.56 -12.64
CA ALA A 99 -0.45 3.87 -11.23
C ALA A 99 -1.86 3.60 -10.68
N GLU A 100 -1.93 2.83 -9.60
CA GLU A 100 -3.12 2.74 -8.75
C GLU A 100 -2.93 3.66 -7.55
N ILE A 101 -3.85 4.61 -7.36
CA ILE A 101 -3.70 5.69 -6.37
C ILE A 101 -4.89 5.64 -5.40
N ALA A 102 -4.60 5.82 -4.11
CA ALA A 102 -5.57 5.90 -3.03
C ALA A 102 -5.38 7.16 -2.18
N PRO A 103 -6.44 7.65 -1.53
CA PRO A 103 -6.34 8.73 -0.56
C PRO A 103 -5.72 8.22 0.75
N GLY A 104 -4.89 9.04 1.38
CA GLY A 104 -4.27 8.71 2.67
C GLY A 104 -3.24 7.58 2.57
N LEU A 105 -3.21 6.73 3.59
CA LEU A 105 -2.23 5.66 3.73
C LEU A 105 -2.36 4.54 2.67
N GLY A 106 -1.21 4.00 2.25
CA GLY A 106 -1.09 2.98 1.19
C GLY A 106 -1.70 1.63 1.54
N GLU A 107 -1.92 1.39 2.83
CA GLU A 107 -2.60 0.21 3.36
C GLU A 107 -4.01 0.06 2.77
N THR A 108 -4.64 1.15 2.30
CA THR A 108 -5.90 1.09 1.54
C THR A 108 -5.79 0.22 0.29
N LEU A 109 -4.68 0.35 -0.45
CA LEU A 109 -4.40 -0.44 -1.66
C LEU A 109 -3.97 -1.87 -1.30
N ALA A 110 -3.15 -2.02 -0.26
CA ALA A 110 -2.58 -3.32 0.11
C ALA A 110 -3.56 -4.27 0.82
N SER A 111 -4.58 -3.74 1.50
CA SER A 111 -5.52 -4.52 2.33
C SER A 111 -6.65 -5.19 1.55
N GLY A 112 -6.74 -4.99 0.23
CA GLY A 112 -7.87 -5.46 -0.56
C GLY A 112 -9.19 -4.80 -0.15
N THR A 113 -9.12 -3.55 0.34
CA THR A 113 -10.31 -2.76 0.71
C THR A 113 -11.27 -2.67 -0.48
N ARG A 114 -12.56 -2.87 -0.23
CA ARG A 114 -13.57 -2.82 -1.29
C ARG A 114 -13.62 -1.42 -1.89
N GLY A 115 -13.41 -1.35 -3.21
CA GLY A 115 -13.46 -0.12 -3.97
C GLY A 115 -12.55 -0.20 -5.19
N THR A 116 -12.54 0.86 -5.96
CA THR A 116 -11.67 1.07 -7.12
C THR A 116 -10.73 2.21 -6.75
N PRO A 117 -9.42 2.08 -7.03
CA PRO A 117 -8.48 3.19 -6.92
C PRO A 117 -8.63 4.15 -8.10
N TRP A 118 -8.01 5.34 -8.00
CA TRP A 118 -7.77 6.11 -9.22
C TRP A 118 -6.73 5.35 -10.03
N ARG A 119 -6.94 5.25 -11.35
CA ARG A 119 -5.97 4.62 -12.24
C ARG A 119 -5.54 5.62 -13.30
N LEU A 120 -4.23 5.82 -13.40
CA LEU A 120 -3.61 6.63 -14.44
C LEU A 120 -2.63 5.76 -15.21
N ALA A 121 -2.64 5.86 -16.54
CA ALA A 121 -1.55 5.39 -17.39
C ALA A 121 -0.76 6.60 -17.88
N SER A 122 0.56 6.49 -17.92
CA SER A 122 1.47 7.54 -18.35
C SER A 122 2.52 6.97 -19.29
N GLY A 123 2.65 7.53 -20.50
CA GLY A 123 3.70 7.15 -21.43
C GLY A 123 5.07 7.59 -20.93
N LYS A 124 6.02 6.65 -20.88
CA LYS A 124 7.38 6.86 -20.36
C LYS A 124 8.17 7.90 -21.15
N LEU A 125 7.92 7.98 -22.46
CA LEU A 125 8.70 8.82 -23.40
C LEU A 125 7.96 10.09 -23.82
N ASP A 126 6.65 10.00 -24.09
CA ASP A 126 5.85 11.12 -24.58
C ASP A 126 5.16 11.91 -23.46
N GLY A 127 5.10 11.36 -22.25
CA GLY A 127 4.44 11.97 -21.09
C GLY A 127 2.93 12.13 -21.26
N ILE A 128 2.31 11.40 -22.19
CA ILE A 128 0.86 11.41 -22.37
C ILE A 128 0.22 10.66 -21.21
N VAL A 129 -0.72 11.32 -20.51
CA VAL A 129 -1.44 10.71 -19.38
C VAL A 129 -2.88 10.44 -19.73
N GLN A 130 -3.31 9.21 -19.49
CA GLN A 130 -4.67 8.75 -19.60
C GLN A 130 -5.25 8.45 -18.22
N THR A 131 -6.48 8.92 -17.96
CA THR A 131 -7.24 8.49 -16.79
C THR A 131 -8.02 7.23 -17.14
N LEU A 132 -7.71 6.12 -16.48
CA LEU A 132 -8.34 4.82 -16.70
C LEU A 132 -9.53 4.60 -15.75
N ALA A 133 -9.46 5.11 -14.53
CA ALA A 133 -10.54 5.00 -13.55
C ALA A 133 -10.52 6.13 -12.52
N PHE A 134 -11.70 6.47 -11.99
CA PHE A 134 -11.86 7.29 -10.79
C PHE A 134 -12.08 6.41 -9.56
N ALA A 135 -11.59 6.86 -8.41
CA ALA A 135 -11.71 6.11 -7.17
C ALA A 135 -13.11 6.15 -6.55
N ASN A 136 -13.44 5.12 -5.77
CA ASN A 136 -14.69 5.05 -4.99
C ASN A 136 -14.57 4.29 -3.65
N PHE A 137 -13.37 4.19 -3.06
CA PHE A 137 -13.22 3.73 -1.67
C PHE A 137 -14.11 4.55 -0.73
N SER A 138 -14.82 3.88 0.17
CA SER A 138 -15.71 4.55 1.13
C SER A 138 -14.95 5.32 2.21
N GLU A 139 -13.77 4.82 2.59
CA GLU A 139 -12.96 5.35 3.69
C GLU A 139 -11.51 5.54 3.24
N GLU A 140 -10.86 6.59 3.76
CA GLU A 140 -9.41 6.75 3.72
C GLU A 140 -8.81 6.47 5.10
N LEU A 141 -7.59 5.91 5.10
CA LEU A 141 -6.83 5.64 6.30
C LEU A 141 -5.91 6.82 6.60
N PHE A 142 -5.92 7.30 7.84
CA PHE A 142 -5.18 8.49 8.23
C PHE A 142 -4.54 8.35 9.62
N VAL A 143 -3.36 8.95 9.78
CA VAL A 143 -2.66 9.08 11.07
C VAL A 143 -2.37 10.56 11.32
N SER A 144 -2.97 11.10 12.38
CA SER A 144 -2.75 12.49 12.80
C SER A 144 -1.34 12.66 13.34
N GLY A 145 -0.61 13.68 12.86
CA GLY A 145 0.72 14.02 13.37
C GLY A 145 0.74 14.51 14.83
N THR A 146 -0.40 14.98 15.35
CA THR A 146 -0.52 15.57 16.71
C THR A 146 -1.19 14.64 17.74
N GLY A 147 -1.76 13.50 17.31
CA GLY A 147 -2.42 12.53 18.19
C GLY A 147 -1.43 11.59 18.90
N PRO A 148 -1.90 10.60 19.69
CA PRO A 148 -1.03 9.57 20.22
C PRO A 148 -0.41 8.73 19.09
N ALA A 149 0.80 8.20 19.35
CA ALA A 149 1.48 7.24 18.49
C ALA A 149 1.38 5.85 19.11
N ASP A 150 0.16 5.30 19.07
CA ASP A 150 -0.30 4.11 19.79
C ASP A 150 -0.52 2.88 18.89
N GLY A 151 0.05 2.88 17.68
CA GLY A 151 -0.10 1.79 16.73
C GLY A 151 -1.39 1.85 15.89
N LYS A 152 -2.21 2.90 16.05
CA LYS A 152 -3.54 2.99 15.41
C LYS A 152 -3.62 4.07 14.34
N TYR A 153 -4.57 3.88 13.44
CA TYR A 153 -5.01 4.86 12.45
C TYR A 153 -6.51 5.10 12.58
N VAL A 154 -6.98 6.21 12.01
CA VAL A 154 -8.41 6.52 11.92
C VAL A 154 -8.90 6.29 10.49
N ARG A 155 -10.20 6.02 10.37
CA ARG A 155 -10.90 5.89 9.10
C ARG A 155 -11.82 7.09 8.92
N LEU A 156 -11.73 7.73 7.78
CA LEU A 156 -12.52 8.91 7.46
C LEU A 156 -13.28 8.67 6.16
N THR A 157 -14.58 9.02 6.14
CA THR A 157 -15.38 8.94 4.91
C THR A 157 -14.78 9.84 3.83
N VAL A 158 -14.59 9.27 2.64
CA VAL A 158 -13.99 10.02 1.53
C VAL A 158 -15.03 10.89 0.83
N ASP A 159 -14.78 12.20 0.78
CA ASP A 159 -15.55 13.13 -0.05
C ASP A 159 -14.82 13.41 -1.37
N TYR A 160 -15.17 12.64 -2.40
CA TYR A 160 -14.55 12.75 -3.72
C TYR A 160 -14.80 14.08 -4.42
N SER A 161 -15.84 14.83 -4.04
CA SER A 161 -16.08 16.18 -4.58
C SER A 161 -15.00 17.19 -4.19
N LYS A 162 -14.20 16.87 -3.16
CA LYS A 162 -13.11 17.70 -2.65
C LYS A 162 -11.72 17.15 -3.00
N LYS A 163 -11.62 15.92 -3.51
CA LYS A 163 -10.32 15.32 -3.85
C LYS A 163 -9.84 15.89 -5.18
N ARG A 164 -8.68 16.57 -5.16
CA ARG A 164 -8.06 17.18 -6.36
C ARG A 164 -7.92 16.20 -7.51
N LEU A 165 -7.55 14.95 -7.22
CA LEU A 165 -7.41 13.93 -8.25
C LEU A 165 -8.74 13.62 -8.97
N THR A 166 -9.89 13.86 -8.35
CA THR A 166 -11.20 13.73 -8.99
C THR A 166 -11.59 14.99 -9.76
N VAL A 167 -11.40 16.18 -9.18
CA VAL A 167 -11.99 17.42 -9.73
C VAL A 167 -11.07 18.22 -10.64
N ASP A 168 -9.75 18.03 -10.54
CA ASP A 168 -8.74 18.84 -11.22
C ASP A 168 -8.00 18.00 -12.28
N SER A 169 -8.34 18.21 -13.55
CA SER A 169 -7.72 17.50 -14.68
C SER A 169 -6.27 17.89 -14.90
N VAL A 170 -5.89 19.13 -14.61
CA VAL A 170 -4.51 19.61 -14.75
C VAL A 170 -3.64 18.94 -13.70
N PHE A 171 -4.11 18.86 -12.46
CA PHE A 171 -3.41 18.13 -11.40
C PHE A 171 -3.26 16.64 -11.73
N ARG A 172 -4.30 15.98 -12.26
CA ARG A 172 -4.20 14.57 -12.73
C ARG A 172 -3.11 14.39 -13.78
N GLN A 173 -3.07 15.28 -14.77
CA GLN A 173 -2.06 15.24 -15.83
C GLN A 173 -0.64 15.41 -15.25
N GLN A 174 -0.43 16.42 -14.41
CA GLN A 174 0.88 16.66 -13.79
C GLN A 174 1.33 15.51 -12.89
N LEU A 175 0.43 14.94 -12.09
CA LEU A 175 0.74 13.80 -11.24
C LEU A 175 1.07 12.56 -12.09
N GLY A 176 0.28 12.27 -13.13
CA GLY A 176 0.54 11.14 -14.02
C GLY A 176 1.88 11.27 -14.75
N GLN A 177 2.24 12.46 -15.22
CA GLN A 177 3.56 12.73 -15.83
C GLN A 177 4.69 12.45 -14.84
N ARG A 178 4.56 12.97 -13.61
CA ARG A 178 5.56 12.75 -12.55
C ARG A 178 5.72 11.27 -12.22
N LEU A 179 4.61 10.52 -12.12
CA LEU A 179 4.65 9.07 -11.87
C LEU A 179 5.26 8.31 -13.05
N GLY A 180 4.97 8.74 -14.28
CA GLY A 180 5.61 8.20 -15.49
C GLY A 180 7.13 8.40 -15.49
N SER A 181 7.62 9.59 -15.12
CA SER A 181 9.06 9.85 -14.99
C SER A 181 9.72 9.03 -13.88
N VAL A 182 9.02 8.82 -12.75
CA VAL A 182 9.50 7.91 -11.69
C VAL A 182 9.58 6.48 -12.20
N GLY A 183 8.55 6.00 -12.91
CA GLY A 183 8.54 4.66 -13.48
C GLY A 183 9.66 4.44 -14.50
N PHE A 184 9.93 5.43 -15.35
CA PHE A 184 11.07 5.40 -16.29
C PHE A 184 12.43 5.30 -15.58
N PHE A 185 12.60 5.96 -14.42
CA PHE A 185 13.85 5.90 -13.67
C PHE A 185 14.07 4.56 -12.94
N LEU A 186 13.01 3.80 -12.68
CA LEU A 186 13.09 2.53 -11.94
C LEU A 186 13.45 1.32 -12.82
N GLU A 187 13.46 1.48 -14.14
CA GLU A 187 13.91 0.48 -15.12
C GLU A 187 15.40 0.65 -15.47
#